data_AF-A0A938MYU7-F1
#
_entry.id   AF-A0A938MYU7-F1
#
_cell.length_a   1.000
_cell.length_b   1.000
_cell.length_c   1.000
_cell.angle_alpha   90.00
_cell.angle_beta   90.00
_cell.angle_gamma   90.00
#
_symmetry.space_group_name_H-M   'P 1'
#
loop_
_entity.id
_entity.type
_entity.pdbx_description
1 polymer ?
#
loop_
_entity_poly.entity_id
_entity_poly.type
_entity_poly.pdbx_seq_one_letter_code
_entity_poly.pdbx_strand_id
1 'polypeptide(L)'
;MLKVLSKVLSYFCDERYTAFLVLTQSCDLVRRDGDPCKAEHINLCVVRELEPLLPSILEPCCGAGIPGVFASDNRVYAEQLLKRVLNQNDQAHGLFYLHADGDVGIATASVATLRVSIALRREHYGMLQECRCGRLSPVYSNKLGWLTGNLYSRIATPDWEDQENDKTASTKQASMLLRRVSRPKDENWVPRKLLKAAQAANEDLATIPLERFRSSLAKYAPPALLDVVLESVTRVGQGVVADRACDMVSETLAQHDQFMREVVQRVLSCAAGVLSPEEQSSLLEALAGDTKLRKAVGNQVGNRLKQEVAEIGEGAVGNLPEVLAGTVGMLVPGSMRLRSILSAQLGVDRADAVAKIADLVNGTVIFSAAATAIAAEVGRGAFSQFDFGMLDKLASRLKNDQKLGAACREHAADQGFSSLLAD
;
A
#
# COMPACT_ATOMS: atom_id res chain seq x y z
N MET A 1 19.24 57.11 -3.75
CA MET A 1 19.69 55.71 -3.91
C MET A 1 19.73 55.22 -5.36
N LEU A 2 18.63 55.25 -6.12
CA LEU A 2 18.59 54.72 -7.50
C LEU A 2 19.64 55.34 -8.45
N LYS A 3 20.02 56.61 -8.26
CA LYS A 3 21.11 57.25 -9.04
C LYS A 3 22.49 56.60 -8.85
N VAL A 4 22.72 55.96 -7.70
CA VAL A 4 23.96 55.21 -7.43
C VAL A 4 23.85 53.83 -8.01
N LEU A 5 22.72 53.15 -7.78
CA LEU A 5 22.47 51.82 -8.31
C LEU A 5 22.47 51.81 -9.84
N SER A 6 21.87 52.79 -10.52
CA SER A 6 21.82 52.84 -11.98
C SER A 6 23.19 52.91 -12.65
N LYS A 7 24.20 53.42 -11.95
CA LYS A 7 25.58 53.52 -12.47
C LYS A 7 26.37 52.24 -12.35
N VAL A 8 26.13 51.44 -11.30
CA VAL A 8 27.01 50.33 -10.91
C VAL A 8 26.28 48.99 -10.90
N LEU A 9 25.00 48.98 -10.54
CA LEU A 9 24.17 47.79 -10.37
C LEU A 9 22.75 48.04 -10.92
N SER A 10 22.64 48.36 -12.21
CA SER A 10 21.39 48.71 -12.88
C SER A 10 20.29 47.64 -12.75
N TYR A 11 20.67 46.37 -12.56
CA TYR A 11 19.76 45.27 -12.28
C TYR A 11 18.88 45.50 -11.06
N PHE A 12 19.37 46.17 -10.02
CA PHE A 12 18.61 46.48 -8.81
C PHE A 12 17.72 47.71 -8.96
N CYS A 13 17.72 48.36 -10.13
CA CYS A 13 16.77 49.43 -10.46
C CYS A 13 15.47 48.90 -11.08
N ASP A 14 15.35 47.58 -11.30
CA ASP A 14 14.14 46.97 -11.81
C ASP A 14 12.95 47.21 -10.86
N GLU A 15 11.80 47.56 -11.41
CA GLU A 15 10.57 47.90 -10.66
C GLU A 15 10.10 46.77 -9.74
N ARG A 16 10.50 45.54 -10.04
CA ARG A 16 10.24 44.38 -9.20
C ARG A 16 10.89 44.45 -7.80
N TYR A 17 11.88 45.32 -7.63
CA TYR A 17 12.51 45.65 -6.36
C TYR A 17 11.87 46.91 -5.79
N THR A 18 10.86 46.71 -4.95
CA THR A 18 10.02 47.80 -4.45
C THR A 18 10.71 48.62 -3.37
N ALA A 19 11.67 48.03 -2.65
CA ALA A 19 12.46 48.70 -1.61
C ALA A 19 13.81 47.99 -1.34
N PHE A 20 14.57 48.54 -0.40
CA PHE A 20 15.79 47.94 0.13
C PHE A 20 15.79 47.98 1.65
N LEU A 21 16.37 46.95 2.26
CA LEU A 21 16.42 46.80 3.70
C LEU A 21 17.89 46.76 4.17
N VAL A 22 18.22 47.56 5.17
CA VAL A 22 19.58 47.59 5.75
C VAL A 22 19.80 46.35 6.61
N LEU A 23 20.87 45.60 6.33
CA LEU A 23 21.30 44.41 7.07
C LEU A 23 22.45 44.69 8.06
N THR A 24 23.24 45.74 7.85
CA THR A 24 24.33 46.09 8.79
C THR A 24 23.78 46.44 10.17
N GLN A 25 24.45 45.95 11.21
CA GLN A 25 24.03 46.15 12.59
C GLN A 25 23.89 47.64 12.93
N SER A 26 22.78 48.01 13.56
CA SER A 26 22.47 49.41 13.83
C SER A 26 23.48 50.08 14.74
N CYS A 27 24.14 49.35 15.65
CA CYS A 27 25.18 49.86 16.54
C CYS A 27 26.43 50.36 15.78
N ASP A 28 26.76 49.74 14.64
CA ASP A 28 27.89 50.14 13.79
C ASP A 28 27.52 51.32 12.87
N LEU A 29 26.22 51.61 12.74
CA LEU A 29 25.68 52.68 11.92
C LEU A 29 25.41 53.98 12.69
N VAL A 30 25.55 53.98 14.02
CA VAL A 30 25.38 55.19 14.85
C VAL A 30 26.58 56.12 14.66
N ARG A 31 26.29 57.39 14.39
CA ARG A 31 27.27 58.48 14.41
C ARG A 31 27.25 59.15 15.78
N ARG A 32 28.42 59.37 16.38
CA ARG A 32 28.58 60.09 17.66
C ARG A 32 29.45 61.31 17.42
N ASP A 33 29.05 62.45 17.96
CA ASP A 33 29.85 63.68 17.95
C ASP A 33 30.35 64.14 16.56
N GLY A 34 29.55 63.86 15.51
CA GLY A 34 29.87 64.21 14.12
C GLY A 34 30.69 63.16 13.36
N ASP A 35 31.23 62.16 14.05
CA ASP A 35 32.04 61.10 13.44
C ASP A 35 31.26 60.31 12.37
N PRO A 36 31.95 59.76 11.34
CA PRO A 36 31.34 58.81 10.43
C PRO A 36 30.90 57.54 11.17
N CYS A 37 29.94 56.81 10.62
CA CYS A 37 29.57 55.51 11.17
C CYS A 37 30.77 54.54 11.15
N LYS A 38 30.79 53.60 12.12
CA LYS A 38 31.89 52.63 12.29
C LYS A 38 31.94 51.62 11.15
N ALA A 39 30.79 51.23 10.62
CA ALA A 39 30.71 50.31 9.50
C ALA A 39 31.33 50.94 8.25
N GLU A 40 32.40 50.34 7.72
CA GLU A 40 32.98 50.77 6.44
C GLU A 40 32.02 50.49 5.26
N HIS A 41 31.29 49.37 5.36
CA HIS A 41 30.32 48.90 4.39
C HIS A 41 28.94 48.74 5.03
N ILE A 42 27.93 49.25 4.34
CA ILE A 42 26.52 49.16 4.69
C ILE A 42 25.88 48.15 3.75
N ASN A 43 25.56 46.98 4.28
CA ASN A 43 24.90 45.91 3.55
C ASN A 43 23.40 46.19 3.49
N LEU A 44 22.86 46.07 2.29
CA LEU A 44 21.45 46.14 1.98
C LEU A 44 21.01 44.80 1.40
N CYS A 45 19.77 44.39 1.61
CA CYS A 45 19.14 43.38 0.78
C CYS A 45 17.95 43.96 0.06
N VAL A 46 17.56 43.26 -1.00
CA VAL A 46 16.47 43.67 -1.86
C VAL A 46 15.13 43.21 -1.31
N VAL A 47 14.12 44.06 -1.46
CA VAL A 47 12.72 43.75 -1.12
C VAL A 47 11.94 43.61 -2.42
N ARG A 48 11.12 42.56 -2.51
CA ARG A 48 10.23 42.30 -3.64
C ARG A 48 8.89 41.83 -3.16
N GLU A 49 7.87 41.97 -4.00
CA GLU A 49 6.59 41.32 -3.77
C GLU A 49 6.76 39.80 -3.64
N LEU A 50 6.06 39.20 -2.68
CA LEU A 50 6.16 37.78 -2.37
C LEU A 50 5.48 36.93 -3.44
N GLU A 51 4.29 37.32 -3.89
CA GLU A 51 3.45 36.53 -4.78
C GLU A 51 4.18 36.05 -6.06
N PRO A 52 4.95 36.90 -6.76
CA PRO A 52 5.73 36.46 -7.92
C PRO A 52 6.86 35.45 -7.62
N LEU A 53 7.33 35.37 -6.37
CA LEU A 53 8.41 34.45 -5.97
C LEU A 53 7.89 33.06 -5.58
N LEU A 54 6.61 32.95 -5.21
CA LEU A 54 6.02 31.73 -4.65
C LEU A 54 6.26 30.49 -5.51
N PRO A 55 6.10 30.50 -6.85
CA PRO A 55 6.28 29.29 -7.64
C PRO A 55 7.69 28.69 -7.50
N SER A 56 8.71 29.54 -7.52
CA SER A 56 10.11 29.11 -7.38
C SER A 56 10.44 28.56 -5.99
N ILE A 57 9.78 29.06 -4.95
CA ILE A 57 9.97 28.63 -3.56
C ILE A 57 9.30 27.29 -3.30
N LEU A 58 8.16 27.02 -3.96
CA LEU A 58 7.36 25.80 -3.75
C LEU A 58 7.81 24.60 -4.59
N GLU A 59 8.49 24.84 -5.71
CA GLU A 59 8.94 23.79 -6.64
C GLU A 59 9.71 22.64 -5.95
N PRO A 60 10.66 22.88 -5.03
CA PRO A 60 11.45 21.79 -4.45
C PRO A 60 10.65 20.81 -3.57
N CYS A 61 9.56 21.25 -2.94
CA CYS A 61 8.78 20.41 -2.03
C CYS A 61 7.49 19.88 -2.65
N CYS A 62 6.95 20.58 -3.65
CA CYS A 62 5.66 20.22 -4.22
C CYS A 62 5.69 20.13 -5.74
N GLY A 63 6.81 20.38 -6.41
CA GLY A 63 6.91 20.38 -7.87
C GLY A 63 6.45 19.06 -8.49
N ALA A 64 5.62 19.17 -9.53
CA ALA A 64 5.20 18.03 -10.35
C ALA A 64 6.15 17.78 -11.54
N GLY A 65 7.28 18.50 -11.61
CA GLY A 65 8.21 18.47 -12.74
C GLY A 65 7.84 19.42 -13.89
N ILE A 66 6.83 20.27 -13.69
CA ILE A 66 6.40 21.32 -14.62
C ILE A 66 6.36 22.65 -13.85
N PRO A 67 7.06 23.71 -14.29
CA PRO A 67 7.16 24.96 -13.54
C PRO A 67 5.80 25.56 -13.17
N GLY A 68 5.59 25.81 -11.87
CA GLY A 68 4.34 26.38 -11.37
C GLY A 68 3.20 25.38 -11.20
N VAL A 69 3.43 24.08 -11.42
CA VAL A 69 2.49 22.99 -11.17
C VAL A 69 2.95 22.16 -9.98
N PHE A 70 2.08 22.00 -8.99
CA PHE A 70 2.41 21.35 -7.72
C PHE A 70 1.49 20.15 -7.44
N ALA A 71 2.05 19.06 -6.90
CA ALA A 71 1.33 17.84 -6.52
C ALA A 71 0.48 18.06 -5.25
N SER A 72 -0.79 17.63 -5.27
CA SER A 72 -1.75 17.77 -4.15
C SER A 72 -1.23 17.16 -2.89
N ASP A 73 -0.73 15.93 -3.05
CA ASP A 73 -0.47 15.02 -1.96
C ASP A 73 0.68 15.57 -1.11
N ASN A 74 1.44 16.50 -1.69
CA ASN A 74 2.55 17.20 -1.06
C ASN A 74 2.19 18.60 -0.57
N ARG A 75 0.99 19.11 -0.79
CA ARG A 75 0.69 20.51 -0.46
C ARG A 75 0.69 20.80 1.03
N VAL A 76 0.43 19.79 1.87
CA VAL A 76 0.67 19.89 3.32
C VAL A 76 2.08 20.45 3.58
N TYR A 77 3.07 20.11 2.76
CA TYR A 77 4.43 20.64 2.84
C TYR A 77 4.60 22.07 2.29
N ALA A 78 3.92 22.46 1.20
CA ALA A 78 3.92 23.85 0.71
C ALA A 78 3.39 24.82 1.77
N GLU A 79 2.39 24.38 2.53
CA GLU A 79 1.65 25.24 3.42
C GLU A 79 2.34 25.36 4.77
N GLN A 80 3.00 24.29 5.19
CA GLN A 80 4.02 24.36 6.23
C GLN A 80 5.19 25.28 5.83
N LEU A 81 5.62 25.28 4.56
CA LEU A 81 6.70 26.14 4.07
C LEU A 81 6.31 27.63 4.05
N LEU A 82 5.18 28.01 3.43
CA LEU A 82 4.72 29.41 3.39
C LEU A 82 4.48 29.99 4.77
N LYS A 83 4.06 29.14 5.70
CA LYS A 83 3.95 29.53 7.09
C LYS A 83 5.32 29.80 7.65
N ARG A 84 6.28 28.89 7.58
CA ARG A 84 7.65 29.23 8.01
C ARG A 84 8.17 30.53 7.37
N VAL A 85 7.86 30.84 6.10
CA VAL A 85 8.24 32.10 5.44
C VAL A 85 7.57 33.33 6.05
N LEU A 86 6.24 33.33 6.17
CA LEU A 86 5.50 34.47 6.72
C LEU A 86 5.92 34.76 8.17
N ASN A 87 6.23 33.70 8.97
CA ASN A 87 6.64 33.90 10.37
C ASN A 87 8.13 34.14 10.46
N GLN A 88 8.81 34.34 9.33
CA GLN A 88 10.23 34.66 9.30
C GLN A 88 11.06 33.58 10.02
N ASN A 89 10.69 32.32 9.83
CA ASN A 89 11.36 31.14 10.38
C ASN A 89 12.00 30.28 9.27
N ASP A 90 11.77 30.61 8.00
CA ASP A 90 12.36 29.91 6.86
C ASP A 90 13.82 30.32 6.59
N GLN A 91 14.72 29.74 7.38
CA GLN A 91 16.16 29.90 7.24
C GLN A 91 16.73 29.21 5.98
N ALA A 92 15.99 28.25 5.40
CA ALA A 92 16.47 27.46 4.28
C ALA A 92 16.57 28.29 3.00
N HIS A 93 15.60 29.17 2.73
CA HIS A 93 15.63 30.09 1.59
C HIS A 93 16.20 31.47 1.96
N GLY A 94 16.20 31.82 3.25
CA GLY A 94 16.75 33.08 3.73
C GLY A 94 15.88 34.28 3.34
N LEU A 95 14.58 34.16 3.61
CA LEU A 95 13.57 35.17 3.33
C LEU A 95 13.13 35.87 4.62
N PHE A 96 12.82 37.16 4.54
CA PHE A 96 12.28 37.95 5.64
C PHE A 96 11.02 38.69 5.19
N TYR A 97 9.86 38.26 5.63
CA TYR A 97 8.57 38.81 5.20
C TYR A 97 8.28 40.23 5.70
N LEU A 98 7.61 41.04 4.87
CA LEU A 98 7.18 42.41 5.10
C LEU A 98 5.70 42.55 4.68
N HIS A 99 4.84 42.96 5.60
CA HIS A 99 3.42 43.18 5.32
C HIS A 99 3.18 44.46 4.50
N ALA A 100 2.03 44.53 3.83
CA ALA A 100 1.60 45.76 3.17
C ALA A 100 1.37 46.86 4.20
N ASP A 101 2.03 48.00 4.00
CA ASP A 101 1.89 49.19 4.80
C ASP A 101 2.09 50.41 3.89
N GLY A 102 0.98 51.08 3.60
CA GLY A 102 0.95 52.25 2.73
C GLY A 102 1.75 53.43 3.28
N ASP A 103 1.90 53.54 4.60
CA ASP A 103 2.55 54.69 5.25
C ASP A 103 4.08 54.65 5.04
N VAL A 104 4.66 53.46 4.88
CA VAL A 104 6.09 53.26 4.55
C VAL A 104 6.33 52.88 3.08
N GLY A 105 5.26 52.83 2.28
CA GLY A 105 5.31 52.59 0.84
C GLY A 105 5.38 51.12 0.41
N ILE A 106 4.99 50.17 1.26
CA ILE A 106 4.87 48.76 0.89
C ILE A 106 3.41 48.50 0.50
N ALA A 107 3.08 48.52 -0.79
CA ALA A 107 1.70 48.38 -1.24
C ALA A 107 1.13 46.96 -1.02
N THR A 108 1.98 45.94 -1.12
CA THR A 108 1.59 44.52 -1.11
C THR A 108 2.57 43.68 -0.28
N ALA A 109 2.12 42.48 0.09
CA ALA A 109 2.93 41.49 0.81
C ALA A 109 4.28 41.24 0.11
N SER A 110 5.38 41.51 0.81
CA SER A 110 6.73 41.53 0.25
C SER A 110 7.69 40.68 1.08
N VAL A 111 8.86 40.33 0.53
CA VAL A 111 9.95 39.66 1.25
C VAL A 111 11.28 40.35 0.95
N ALA A 112 12.09 40.50 1.99
CA ALA A 112 13.50 40.81 1.85
C ALA A 112 14.27 39.49 1.61
N THR A 113 15.00 39.40 0.50
CA THR A 113 15.77 38.20 0.16
C THR A 113 17.17 38.33 0.76
N LEU A 114 17.37 37.83 1.97
CA LEU A 114 18.54 38.11 2.79
C LEU A 114 19.85 37.63 2.15
N ARG A 115 19.80 36.64 1.24
CA ARG A 115 20.94 36.09 0.48
C ARG A 115 21.38 36.95 -0.71
N VAL A 116 20.55 37.91 -1.12
CA VAL A 116 20.89 38.84 -2.21
C VAL A 116 21.21 40.17 -1.56
N SER A 117 22.49 40.38 -1.26
CA SER A 117 22.99 41.57 -0.58
C SER A 117 23.83 42.47 -1.48
N ILE A 118 23.78 43.77 -1.18
CA ILE A 118 24.53 44.84 -1.85
C ILE A 118 25.26 45.63 -0.77
N ALA A 119 26.58 45.77 -0.90
CA ALA A 119 27.38 46.59 -0.01
C ALA A 119 27.57 47.99 -0.59
N LEU A 120 27.18 49.01 0.17
CA LEU A 120 27.51 50.41 -0.12
C LEU A 120 28.57 50.92 0.84
N ARG A 121 29.47 51.79 0.39
CA ARG A 121 30.44 52.44 1.28
C ARG A 121 29.77 53.43 2.23
N ARG A 122 30.33 53.61 3.42
CA ARG A 122 29.85 54.54 4.46
C ARG A 122 29.59 55.98 3.99
N GLU A 123 30.28 56.44 2.95
CA GLU A 123 30.06 57.76 2.33
C GLU A 123 28.63 57.94 1.80
N HIS A 124 27.93 56.84 1.50
CA HIS A 124 26.54 56.83 1.06
C HIS A 124 25.53 56.87 2.22
N TYR A 125 25.98 56.91 3.49
CA TYR A 125 25.10 56.86 4.66
C TYR A 125 24.05 57.99 4.66
N GLY A 126 24.46 59.22 4.38
CA GLY A 126 23.55 60.38 4.35
C GLY A 126 22.42 60.18 3.34
N MET A 127 22.75 59.69 2.14
CA MET A 127 21.77 59.33 1.11
C MET A 127 20.79 58.25 1.60
N LEU A 128 21.28 57.22 2.30
CA LEU A 128 20.42 56.17 2.83
C LEU A 128 19.48 56.70 3.91
N GLN A 129 19.95 57.63 4.75
CA GLN A 129 19.14 58.28 5.77
C GLN A 129 18.03 59.13 5.16
N GLU A 130 18.32 59.87 4.09
CA GLU A 130 17.33 60.64 3.33
C GLU A 130 16.30 59.76 2.61
N CYS A 131 16.73 58.60 2.10
CA CYS A 131 15.85 57.64 1.41
C CYS A 131 15.01 56.78 2.39
N ARG A 132 15.17 56.95 3.70
CA ARG A 132 14.51 56.10 4.69
C ARG A 132 13.03 56.45 4.78
N CYS A 133 12.20 55.63 4.16
CA CYS A 133 10.73 55.73 4.24
C CYS A 133 10.12 55.05 5.47
N GLY A 134 10.87 54.18 6.16
CA GLY A 134 10.38 53.44 7.31
C GLY A 134 11.48 52.82 8.16
N ARG A 135 11.09 52.18 9.28
CA ARG A 135 12.00 51.45 10.18
C ARG A 135 11.30 50.23 10.76
N LEU A 136 12.02 49.12 10.88
CA LEU A 136 11.53 47.97 11.65
C LEU A 136 11.40 48.34 13.12
N SER A 137 10.33 47.89 13.75
CA SER A 137 10.21 47.96 15.21
C SER A 137 11.35 47.14 15.86
N PRO A 138 11.73 47.43 17.12
CA PRO A 138 12.85 46.75 17.76
C PRO A 138 12.76 45.21 17.76
N VAL A 139 11.56 44.65 17.90
CA VAL A 139 11.34 43.20 17.91
C VAL A 139 11.69 42.56 16.56
N TYR A 140 11.20 43.10 15.44
CA TYR A 140 11.50 42.60 14.11
C TYR A 140 12.93 42.91 13.67
N SER A 141 13.51 44.02 14.15
CA SER A 141 14.94 44.32 13.97
C SER A 141 15.82 43.27 14.64
N ASN A 142 15.49 42.81 15.85
CA ASN A 142 16.21 41.74 16.55
C ASN A 142 16.03 40.39 15.84
N LYS A 143 14.82 40.09 15.36
CA LYS A 143 14.56 38.85 14.59
C LYS A 143 15.30 38.84 13.25
N LEU A 144 15.36 39.96 12.54
CA LEU A 144 16.20 40.11 11.34
C LEU A 144 17.68 39.91 11.67
N GLY A 145 18.15 40.51 12.77
CA GLY A 145 19.52 40.32 13.27
C GLY A 145 19.82 38.84 13.60
N TRP A 146 18.87 38.15 14.23
CA TRP A 146 18.97 36.71 14.50
C TRP A 146 18.92 35.89 13.20
N LEU A 147 18.05 36.18 12.24
CA LEU A 147 17.96 35.45 10.96
C LEU A 147 19.17 35.67 10.06
N THR A 148 19.65 36.91 9.96
CA THR A 148 20.90 37.21 9.25
C THR A 148 22.08 36.57 9.97
N GLY A 149 22.08 36.62 11.31
CA GLY A 149 22.96 35.83 12.16
C GLY A 149 22.79 34.34 11.93
N ASN A 150 21.62 33.79 11.59
CA ASN A 150 21.54 32.39 11.23
C ASN A 150 22.05 32.16 9.82
N LEU A 151 21.64 32.95 8.83
CA LEU A 151 22.05 32.73 7.45
C LEU A 151 23.56 32.85 7.25
N TYR A 152 24.18 33.82 7.95
CA TYR A 152 25.60 34.16 7.81
C TYR A 152 26.43 33.77 9.03
N SER A 153 25.80 33.41 10.16
CA SER A 153 26.47 33.02 11.41
C SER A 153 25.84 31.77 12.08
N ARG A 154 25.11 30.91 11.34
CA ARG A 154 24.29 29.77 11.83
C ARG A 154 24.65 29.25 13.22
N ILE A 155 23.77 29.52 14.19
CA ILE A 155 23.36 28.65 15.32
C ILE A 155 21.83 28.93 15.69
N ALA A 156 20.90 27.98 15.38
CA ALA A 156 19.44 27.66 15.66
C ALA A 156 18.35 28.61 16.32
N THR A 157 17.00 28.44 16.07
CA THR A 157 15.69 28.78 16.83
C THR A 157 14.31 28.69 16.00
N PRO A 158 13.03 29.05 16.45
CA PRO A 158 11.75 28.22 16.42
C PRO A 158 10.48 28.71 15.56
N ASP A 159 9.29 28.01 15.53
CA ASP A 159 8.26 27.86 14.41
C ASP A 159 6.87 28.63 14.43
N TRP A 160 5.90 28.35 13.49
CA TRP A 160 4.65 29.14 13.20
C TRP A 160 3.45 28.81 14.09
N GLU A 161 3.35 27.56 14.51
CA GLU A 161 2.41 27.05 15.50
C GLU A 161 2.52 27.81 16.82
N ASP A 162 3.73 28.30 17.13
CA ASP A 162 4.06 29.05 18.35
C ASP A 162 3.54 30.50 18.34
N GLN A 163 2.99 30.97 17.21
CA GLN A 163 2.66 32.40 17.02
C GLN A 163 1.15 32.67 16.94
N GLU A 164 0.37 31.78 16.33
CA GLU A 164 -1.11 31.89 16.31
C GLU A 164 -1.75 31.37 17.61
N ASN A 165 -0.93 30.74 18.46
CA ASN A 165 -1.41 29.89 19.56
C ASN A 165 -2.48 28.87 19.11
N ASP A 166 -2.46 28.51 17.82
CA ASP A 166 -3.28 27.46 17.21
C ASP A 166 -2.33 26.57 16.41
N LYS A 167 -2.07 25.38 16.97
CA LYS A 167 -1.19 24.35 16.40
C LYS A 167 -1.63 23.88 15.01
N THR A 168 -2.85 24.18 14.60
CA THR A 168 -3.44 23.73 13.33
C THR A 168 -3.65 24.87 12.34
N ALA A 169 -3.32 26.12 12.72
CA ALA A 169 -3.29 27.23 11.79
C ALA A 169 -2.45 26.87 10.56
N SER A 170 -1.39 26.08 10.78
CA SER A 170 -0.55 25.57 9.71
C SER A 170 -1.14 24.55 8.74
N THR A 171 -2.30 24.00 9.08
CA THR A 171 -3.03 22.99 8.31
C THR A 171 -4.38 23.50 7.77
N LYS A 172 -5.02 24.50 8.40
CA LYS A 172 -6.30 25.08 7.92
C LYS A 172 -6.15 25.97 6.69
N GLN A 173 -5.23 26.94 6.83
CA GLN A 173 -4.73 27.76 5.73
C GLN A 173 -3.92 26.91 4.76
N ALA A 174 -3.58 25.68 5.19
CA ALA A 174 -3.25 24.64 4.28
C ALA A 174 -4.51 24.33 3.43
N SER A 175 -5.10 23.14 3.40
CA SER A 175 -6.51 22.81 3.00
C SER A 175 -7.32 23.75 2.04
N MET A 176 -7.61 25.01 2.36
CA MET A 176 -8.31 26.01 1.51
C MET A 176 -7.71 26.27 0.11
N LEU A 177 -6.40 26.49 -0.03
CA LEU A 177 -5.67 26.60 -1.33
C LEU A 177 -5.79 25.36 -2.29
N LEU A 178 -6.03 24.09 -1.85
CA LEU A 178 -6.14 22.84 -2.69
C LEU A 178 -7.45 22.92 -3.35
N ARG A 179 -8.48 23.24 -2.57
CA ARG A 179 -9.85 23.25 -3.04
C ARG A 179 -10.04 24.20 -4.22
N ARG A 180 -9.16 25.20 -4.39
CA ARG A 180 -9.14 26.12 -5.54
C ARG A 180 -8.44 25.54 -6.78
N VAL A 181 -7.46 24.64 -6.60
CA VAL A 181 -6.75 23.94 -7.69
C VAL A 181 -7.34 22.55 -8.00
N SER A 182 -8.12 21.98 -7.08
CA SER A 182 -9.03 20.85 -7.29
C SER A 182 -10.16 21.24 -8.23
N ARG A 183 -10.42 20.45 -9.28
CA ARG A 183 -11.65 20.58 -10.11
C ARG A 183 -12.87 20.03 -9.35
N PRO A 184 -14.12 20.28 -9.81
CA PRO A 184 -15.30 19.66 -9.21
C PRO A 184 -15.09 18.15 -9.06
N LYS A 185 -15.36 17.61 -7.86
CA LYS A 185 -15.15 16.19 -7.51
C LYS A 185 -13.69 15.70 -7.49
N ASP A 186 -12.69 16.58 -7.43
CA ASP A 186 -11.27 16.19 -7.34
C ASP A 186 -10.81 15.30 -8.51
N GLU A 187 -11.38 15.52 -9.71
CA GLU A 187 -11.09 14.73 -10.93
C GLU A 187 -9.62 14.75 -11.36
N ASN A 188 -8.86 15.76 -10.95
CA ASN A 188 -7.43 15.90 -11.22
C ASN A 188 -6.51 15.31 -10.14
N TRP A 189 -7.08 14.71 -9.08
CA TRP A 189 -6.33 14.03 -8.03
C TRP A 189 -6.50 12.52 -8.15
N VAL A 190 -5.49 11.88 -8.72
CA VAL A 190 -5.52 10.45 -9.04
C VAL A 190 -4.41 9.71 -8.29
N PRO A 191 -4.75 8.66 -7.52
CA PRO A 191 -3.75 7.80 -6.90
C PRO A 191 -2.75 7.25 -7.91
N ARG A 192 -1.45 7.30 -7.58
CA ARG A 192 -0.37 6.82 -8.45
C ARG A 192 -0.56 5.37 -8.93
N LYS A 193 -1.25 4.52 -8.16
CA LYS A 193 -1.57 3.14 -8.55
C LYS A 193 -2.48 3.07 -9.79
N LEU A 194 -3.46 3.96 -9.89
CA LEU A 194 -4.35 4.05 -11.07
C LEU A 194 -3.58 4.46 -12.33
N LEU A 195 -2.69 5.45 -12.19
CA LEU A 195 -1.84 5.89 -13.29
C LEU A 195 -0.98 4.75 -13.84
N LYS A 196 -0.35 3.97 -12.94
CA LYS A 196 0.45 2.80 -13.31
C LYS A 196 -0.39 1.70 -13.96
N ALA A 197 -1.60 1.44 -13.46
CA ALA A 197 -2.49 0.43 -14.01
C ALA A 197 -2.97 0.80 -15.42
N ALA A 198 -3.32 2.07 -15.65
CA ALA A 198 -3.70 2.58 -16.96
C ALA A 198 -2.52 2.55 -17.95
N GLN A 199 -1.32 2.92 -17.50
CA GLN A 199 -0.09 2.80 -18.29
C GLN A 199 0.22 1.35 -18.68
N ALA A 200 0.05 0.40 -17.75
CA ALA A 200 0.24 -1.02 -18.02
C ALA A 200 -0.79 -1.56 -19.03
N ALA A 201 -1.96 -0.95 -19.10
CA ALA A 201 -2.98 -1.21 -20.12
C ALA A 201 -2.74 -0.47 -21.45
N ASN A 202 -1.60 0.22 -21.60
CA ASN A 202 -1.24 1.05 -22.77
C ASN A 202 -2.23 2.20 -23.05
N GLU A 203 -2.89 2.74 -22.02
CA GLU A 203 -3.74 3.93 -22.17
C GLU A 203 -2.87 5.19 -22.34
N ASP A 204 -3.13 6.00 -23.37
CA ASP A 204 -2.47 7.28 -23.56
C ASP A 204 -3.08 8.35 -22.65
N LEU A 205 -2.46 8.54 -21.48
CA LEU A 205 -2.89 9.49 -20.45
C LEU A 205 -2.96 10.94 -20.96
N ALA A 206 -2.18 11.31 -21.98
CA ALA A 206 -2.18 12.68 -22.52
C ALA A 206 -3.47 13.03 -23.26
N THR A 207 -4.24 12.02 -23.69
CA THR A 207 -5.49 12.20 -24.45
C THR A 207 -6.73 12.35 -23.57
N ILE A 208 -6.61 12.08 -22.26
CA ILE A 208 -7.74 12.09 -21.33
C ILE A 208 -7.99 13.55 -20.85
N PRO A 209 -9.20 14.11 -21.05
CA PRO A 209 -9.52 15.45 -20.55
C PRO A 209 -9.41 15.54 -19.02
N LEU A 210 -8.83 16.63 -18.51
CA LEU A 210 -8.63 16.84 -17.07
C LEU A 210 -9.93 16.82 -16.26
N GLU A 211 -11.06 17.22 -16.86
CA GLU A 211 -12.38 17.27 -16.24
C GLU A 211 -12.99 15.88 -16.00
N ARG A 212 -12.42 14.84 -16.60
CA ARG A 212 -12.88 13.46 -16.47
C ARG A 212 -11.71 12.52 -16.19
N PHE A 213 -10.58 13.04 -15.73
CA PHE A 213 -9.34 12.28 -15.68
C PHE A 213 -9.45 11.11 -14.71
N ARG A 214 -9.89 11.35 -13.48
CA ARG A 214 -10.16 10.29 -12.50
C ARG A 214 -11.27 9.35 -12.95
N SER A 215 -12.40 9.88 -13.43
CA SER A 215 -13.54 9.07 -13.90
C SER A 215 -13.15 8.15 -15.06
N SER A 216 -12.29 8.61 -15.98
CA SER A 216 -11.78 7.81 -17.10
C SER A 216 -10.81 6.72 -16.63
N LEU A 217 -10.13 6.94 -15.50
CA LEU A 217 -9.23 5.98 -14.89
C LEU A 217 -9.92 5.04 -13.89
N ALA A 218 -11.19 5.29 -13.55
CA ALA A 218 -11.96 4.45 -12.61
C ALA A 218 -12.11 3.01 -13.10
N LYS A 219 -12.11 2.76 -14.42
CA LYS A 219 -12.06 1.41 -15.00
C LYS A 219 -10.81 0.60 -14.62
N TYR A 220 -9.74 1.28 -14.20
CA TYR A 220 -8.50 0.66 -13.71
C TYR A 220 -8.41 0.64 -12.18
N ALA A 221 -9.49 1.04 -11.48
CA ALA A 221 -9.53 0.93 -10.04
C ALA A 221 -9.33 -0.52 -9.62
N PRO A 222 -8.48 -0.77 -8.59
CA PRO A 222 -8.46 -2.09 -8.00
C PRO A 222 -9.89 -2.42 -7.53
N PRO A 223 -10.28 -3.71 -7.53
CA PRO A 223 -11.57 -4.12 -7.00
C PRO A 223 -11.77 -3.51 -5.60
N ALA A 224 -13.01 -3.15 -5.27
CA ALA A 224 -13.28 -2.55 -3.97
C ALA A 224 -12.72 -3.46 -2.87
N LEU A 225 -12.10 -2.88 -1.83
CA LEU A 225 -11.49 -3.69 -0.75
C LEU A 225 -12.48 -4.70 -0.17
N LEU A 226 -13.76 -4.31 -0.08
CA LEU A 226 -14.83 -5.21 0.33
C LEU A 226 -14.96 -6.40 -0.62
N ASP A 227 -14.97 -6.19 -1.94
CA ASP A 227 -15.04 -7.29 -2.92
C ASP A 227 -13.81 -8.21 -2.81
N VAL A 228 -12.61 -7.66 -2.64
CA VAL A 228 -11.38 -8.46 -2.42
C VAL A 228 -11.48 -9.29 -1.14
N VAL A 229 -11.98 -8.70 -0.05
CA VAL A 229 -12.18 -9.39 1.24
C VAL A 229 -13.23 -10.48 1.10
N LEU A 230 -14.35 -10.19 0.44
CA LEU A 230 -15.44 -11.15 0.23
C LEU A 230 -15.00 -12.31 -0.65
N GLU A 231 -14.29 -12.04 -1.73
CA GLU A 231 -13.70 -13.07 -2.58
C GLU A 231 -12.74 -13.95 -1.77
N SER A 232 -11.88 -13.33 -0.95
CA SER A 232 -10.96 -14.09 -0.09
C SER A 232 -11.69 -14.91 0.98
N VAL A 233 -12.72 -14.37 1.64
CA VAL A 233 -13.52 -15.08 2.64
C VAL A 233 -14.28 -16.23 2.00
N THR A 234 -14.88 -16.02 0.83
CA THR A 234 -15.61 -17.05 0.09
C THR A 234 -14.66 -18.18 -0.30
N ARG A 235 -13.52 -17.85 -0.91
CA ARG A 235 -12.50 -18.82 -1.32
C ARG A 235 -11.96 -19.63 -0.13
N VAL A 236 -11.57 -18.95 0.96
CA VAL A 236 -11.05 -19.62 2.16
C VAL A 236 -12.14 -20.46 2.82
N GLY A 237 -13.37 -19.94 2.92
CA GLY A 237 -14.50 -20.67 3.45
C GLY A 237 -14.81 -21.94 2.64
N GLN A 238 -14.80 -21.83 1.31
CA GLN A 238 -15.03 -22.97 0.41
C GLN A 238 -13.95 -24.02 0.59
N GLY A 239 -12.69 -23.61 0.71
CA GLY A 239 -11.58 -24.51 1.01
C GLY A 239 -11.75 -25.24 2.34
N VAL A 240 -12.13 -24.54 3.41
CA VAL A 240 -12.36 -25.16 4.73
C VAL A 240 -13.53 -26.14 4.72
N VAL A 241 -14.64 -25.79 4.06
CA VAL A 241 -15.81 -26.67 3.92
C VAL A 241 -15.45 -27.91 3.09
N ALA A 242 -14.74 -27.73 1.97
CA ALA A 242 -14.23 -28.81 1.15
C ALA A 242 -13.30 -29.75 1.93
N ASP A 243 -12.36 -29.20 2.68
CA ASP A 243 -11.44 -29.98 3.52
C ASP A 243 -12.19 -30.83 4.53
N ARG A 244 -13.20 -30.22 5.19
CA ARG A 244 -14.02 -30.93 6.17
C ARG A 244 -14.85 -32.03 5.52
N ALA A 245 -15.42 -31.78 4.35
CA ALA A 245 -16.15 -32.79 3.58
C ALA A 245 -15.24 -33.94 3.16
N CYS A 246 -14.02 -33.66 2.69
CA CYS A 246 -13.03 -34.68 2.35
C CYS A 246 -12.58 -35.50 3.57
N ASP A 247 -12.41 -34.86 4.73
CA ASP A 247 -12.09 -35.56 5.98
C ASP A 247 -13.23 -36.50 6.38
N MET A 248 -14.49 -36.06 6.24
CA MET A 248 -15.67 -36.90 6.48
C MET A 248 -15.76 -38.08 5.51
N VAL A 249 -15.44 -37.88 4.23
CA VAL A 249 -15.34 -38.98 3.25
C VAL A 249 -14.28 -39.97 3.67
N SER A 250 -13.09 -39.49 4.05
CA SER A 250 -11.99 -40.32 4.53
C SER A 250 -12.41 -41.16 5.75
N GLU A 251 -12.99 -40.52 6.76
CA GLU A 251 -13.45 -41.16 8.00
C GLU A 251 -14.55 -42.20 7.74
N THR A 252 -15.52 -41.84 6.88
CA THR A 252 -16.66 -42.71 6.55
C THR A 252 -16.20 -43.93 5.74
N LEU A 253 -15.33 -43.74 4.73
CA LEU A 253 -14.80 -44.84 3.94
C LEU A 253 -13.90 -45.77 4.75
N ALA A 254 -13.12 -45.23 5.68
CA ALA A 254 -12.34 -46.05 6.60
C ALA A 254 -13.24 -46.94 7.50
N GLN A 255 -14.49 -46.53 7.75
CA GLN A 255 -15.46 -47.32 8.52
C GLN A 255 -16.36 -48.19 7.62
N HIS A 256 -16.34 -48.00 6.31
CA HIS A 256 -17.24 -48.67 5.38
C HIS A 256 -16.73 -50.06 4.99
N ASP A 257 -17.29 -51.11 5.60
CA ASP A 257 -16.83 -52.49 5.44
C ASP A 257 -16.82 -52.98 3.98
N GLN A 258 -17.89 -52.71 3.23
CA GLN A 258 -17.99 -53.15 1.83
C GLN A 258 -16.93 -52.48 0.95
N PHE A 259 -16.73 -51.16 1.06
CA PHE A 259 -15.67 -50.44 0.36
C PHE A 259 -14.29 -51.06 0.63
N MET A 260 -13.99 -51.33 1.90
CA MET A 260 -12.71 -51.92 2.27
C MET A 260 -12.54 -53.35 1.74
N ARG A 261 -13.60 -54.16 1.74
CA ARG A 261 -13.58 -55.49 1.12
C ARG A 261 -13.29 -55.43 -0.37
N GLU A 262 -13.90 -54.48 -1.09
CA GLU A 262 -13.67 -54.28 -2.53
C GLU A 262 -12.22 -53.87 -2.84
N VAL A 263 -11.65 -52.94 -2.06
CA VAL A 263 -10.24 -52.52 -2.21
C VAL A 263 -9.31 -53.69 -1.92
N VAL A 264 -9.56 -54.46 -0.85
CA VAL A 264 -8.72 -55.60 -0.48
C VAL A 264 -8.85 -56.73 -1.51
N GLN A 265 -10.06 -57.05 -1.98
CA GLN A 265 -10.24 -58.03 -3.05
C GLN A 265 -9.51 -57.61 -4.31
N ARG A 266 -9.53 -56.32 -4.67
CA ARG A 266 -8.77 -55.81 -5.82
C ARG A 266 -7.27 -56.02 -5.63
N VAL A 267 -6.73 -55.68 -4.47
CA VAL A 267 -5.33 -55.92 -4.10
C VAL A 267 -4.97 -57.41 -4.20
N LEU A 268 -5.80 -58.30 -3.64
CA LEU A 268 -5.57 -59.75 -3.67
C LEU A 268 -5.70 -60.34 -5.08
N SER A 269 -6.60 -59.82 -5.91
CA SER A 269 -6.74 -60.25 -7.31
C SER A 269 -5.47 -59.98 -8.12
N CYS A 270 -4.75 -58.89 -7.82
CA CYS A 270 -3.45 -58.60 -8.43
C CYS A 270 -2.37 -59.61 -7.99
N ALA A 271 -2.58 -60.26 -6.85
CA ALA A 271 -1.70 -61.26 -6.26
C ALA A 271 -2.12 -62.71 -6.53
N ALA A 272 -3.12 -62.95 -7.38
CA ALA A 272 -3.72 -64.28 -7.58
C ALA A 272 -2.72 -65.36 -8.06
N GLY A 273 -1.64 -64.97 -8.74
CA GLY A 273 -0.56 -65.88 -9.15
C GLY A 273 0.52 -66.14 -8.09
N VAL A 274 0.41 -65.54 -6.92
CA VAL A 274 1.40 -65.62 -5.82
C VAL A 274 0.81 -66.31 -4.58
N LEU A 275 -0.49 -66.14 -4.35
CA LEU A 275 -1.20 -66.61 -3.17
C LEU A 275 -2.14 -67.78 -3.50
N SER A 276 -2.20 -68.78 -2.62
CA SER A 276 -3.21 -69.84 -2.67
C SER A 276 -4.62 -69.29 -2.36
N PRO A 277 -5.70 -69.97 -2.78
CA PRO A 277 -7.06 -69.54 -2.44
C PRO A 277 -7.33 -69.44 -0.93
N GLU A 278 -6.73 -70.32 -0.13
CA GLU A 278 -6.82 -70.31 1.32
C GLU A 278 -6.10 -69.09 1.92
N GLU A 279 -4.90 -68.78 1.44
CA GLU A 279 -4.15 -67.59 1.82
C GLU A 279 -4.91 -66.31 1.46
N GLN A 280 -5.54 -66.25 0.28
CA GLN A 280 -6.35 -65.11 -0.15
C GLN A 280 -7.55 -64.88 0.77
N SER A 281 -8.26 -65.94 1.16
CA SER A 281 -9.42 -65.81 2.06
C SER A 281 -9.00 -65.33 3.45
N SER A 282 -7.92 -65.88 4.00
CA SER A 282 -7.38 -65.46 5.31
C SER A 282 -6.90 -64.01 5.29
N LEU A 283 -6.17 -63.62 4.24
CA LEU A 283 -5.70 -62.25 4.08
C LEU A 283 -6.83 -61.25 3.85
N LEU A 284 -7.92 -61.65 3.17
CA LEU A 284 -9.08 -60.79 2.95
C LEU A 284 -9.64 -60.31 4.29
N GLU A 285 -9.86 -61.22 5.24
CA GLU A 285 -10.37 -60.87 6.57
C GLU A 285 -9.37 -60.03 7.37
N ALA A 286 -8.09 -60.42 7.37
CA ALA A 286 -7.04 -59.72 8.11
C ALA A 286 -6.82 -58.28 7.61
N LEU A 287 -6.77 -58.08 6.29
CA LEU A 287 -6.58 -56.78 5.67
C LEU A 287 -7.85 -55.92 5.76
N ALA A 288 -9.03 -56.52 5.51
CA ALA A 288 -10.28 -55.80 5.62
C ALA A 288 -10.60 -55.42 7.07
N GLY A 289 -10.09 -56.13 8.08
CA GLY A 289 -10.27 -55.79 9.50
C GLY A 289 -9.26 -54.78 10.07
N ASP A 290 -8.15 -54.52 9.37
CA ASP A 290 -7.07 -53.69 9.93
C ASP A 290 -7.41 -52.19 9.93
N THR A 291 -7.61 -51.63 11.13
CA THR A 291 -8.01 -50.22 11.31
C THR A 291 -6.99 -49.22 10.78
N LYS A 292 -5.69 -49.55 10.79
CA LYS A 292 -4.63 -48.66 10.28
C LYS A 292 -4.63 -48.62 8.75
N LEU A 293 -4.79 -49.79 8.10
CA LEU A 293 -4.92 -49.89 6.66
C LEU A 293 -6.19 -49.18 6.19
N ARG A 294 -7.33 -49.41 6.86
CA ARG A 294 -8.59 -48.71 6.60
C ARG A 294 -8.43 -47.19 6.60
N LYS A 295 -7.82 -46.64 7.66
CA LYS A 295 -7.52 -45.20 7.75
C LYS A 295 -6.60 -44.73 6.64
N ALA A 296 -5.58 -45.50 6.28
CA ALA A 296 -4.66 -45.14 5.20
C ALA A 296 -5.35 -45.08 3.83
N VAL A 297 -6.22 -46.05 3.53
CA VAL A 297 -7.02 -46.09 2.30
C VAL A 297 -8.03 -44.94 2.28
N GLY A 298 -8.76 -44.72 3.37
CA GLY A 298 -9.67 -43.57 3.51
C GLY A 298 -8.96 -42.24 3.28
N ASN A 299 -7.80 -42.03 3.91
CA ASN A 299 -7.00 -40.82 3.75
C ASN A 299 -6.48 -40.65 2.31
N GLN A 300 -6.17 -41.75 1.62
CA GLN A 300 -5.78 -41.68 0.22
C GLN A 300 -6.91 -41.15 -0.65
N VAL A 301 -8.14 -41.64 -0.45
CA VAL A 301 -9.33 -41.13 -1.16
C VAL A 301 -9.58 -39.66 -0.80
N GLY A 302 -9.56 -39.32 0.50
CA GLY A 302 -9.74 -37.94 0.98
C GLY A 302 -8.72 -36.97 0.40
N ASN A 303 -7.43 -37.34 0.37
CA ASN A 303 -6.37 -36.50 -0.19
C ASN A 303 -6.50 -36.31 -1.70
N ARG A 304 -6.89 -37.35 -2.45
CA ARG A 304 -7.17 -37.23 -3.88
C ARG A 304 -8.34 -36.32 -4.13
N LEU A 305 -9.42 -36.47 -3.36
CA LEU A 305 -10.57 -35.60 -3.46
C LEU A 305 -10.21 -34.14 -3.12
N LYS A 306 -9.35 -33.88 -2.13
CA LYS A 306 -8.83 -32.52 -1.84
C LYS A 306 -8.09 -31.90 -3.03
N GLN A 307 -7.26 -32.68 -3.72
CA GLN A 307 -6.55 -32.21 -4.92
C GLN A 307 -7.54 -31.82 -6.02
N GLU A 308 -8.51 -32.67 -6.29
CA GLU A 308 -9.54 -32.42 -7.31
C GLU A 308 -10.44 -31.23 -6.95
N VAL A 309 -10.86 -31.10 -5.68
CA VAL A 309 -11.67 -29.96 -5.25
C VAL A 309 -10.90 -28.65 -5.38
N ALA A 310 -9.58 -28.65 -5.19
CA ALA A 310 -8.76 -27.47 -5.42
C ALA A 310 -8.71 -27.05 -6.90
N GLU A 311 -8.86 -27.99 -7.83
CA GLU A 311 -8.80 -27.74 -9.28
C GLU A 311 -10.17 -27.40 -9.89
N ILE A 312 -11.22 -28.15 -9.53
CA ILE A 312 -12.54 -28.07 -10.18
C ILE A 312 -13.70 -27.80 -9.21
N GLY A 313 -13.42 -27.51 -7.94
CA GLY A 313 -14.42 -27.14 -6.94
C GLY A 313 -15.37 -28.27 -6.57
N GLU A 314 -16.64 -27.94 -6.30
CA GLU A 314 -17.67 -28.91 -5.90
C GLU A 314 -17.92 -30.01 -6.95
N GLY A 315 -17.62 -29.72 -8.23
CA GLY A 315 -17.71 -30.68 -9.32
C GLY A 315 -16.81 -31.91 -9.15
N ALA A 316 -15.78 -31.83 -8.28
CA ALA A 316 -14.87 -32.92 -7.98
C ALA A 316 -15.56 -34.20 -7.48
N VAL A 317 -16.69 -34.08 -6.77
CA VAL A 317 -17.44 -35.25 -6.28
C VAL A 317 -18.01 -36.06 -7.44
N GLY A 318 -18.44 -35.39 -8.52
CA GLY A 318 -18.91 -36.03 -9.75
C GLY A 318 -17.80 -36.79 -10.48
N ASN A 319 -16.58 -36.27 -10.42
CA ASN A 319 -15.40 -36.84 -11.08
C ASN A 319 -14.67 -37.90 -10.22
N LEU A 320 -15.04 -38.08 -8.96
CA LEU A 320 -14.38 -39.01 -8.05
C LEU A 320 -14.23 -40.45 -8.62
N PRO A 321 -15.22 -41.02 -9.34
CA PRO A 321 -15.04 -42.32 -9.99
C PRO A 321 -13.86 -42.35 -10.98
N GLU A 322 -13.72 -41.34 -11.83
CA GLU A 322 -12.66 -41.26 -12.83
C GLU A 322 -11.29 -41.08 -12.18
N VAL A 323 -11.22 -40.22 -11.16
CA VAL A 323 -10.00 -39.93 -10.39
C VAL A 323 -9.51 -41.17 -9.65
N LEU A 324 -10.41 -41.91 -9.01
CA LEU A 324 -10.06 -43.15 -8.30
C LEU A 324 -9.72 -44.28 -9.28
N ALA A 325 -10.38 -44.36 -10.43
CA ALA A 325 -10.04 -45.32 -11.48
C ALA A 325 -8.65 -45.06 -12.09
N GLY A 326 -8.19 -43.80 -12.10
CA GLY A 326 -6.84 -43.43 -12.49
C GLY A 326 -5.79 -43.54 -11.38
N THR A 327 -6.21 -43.78 -10.12
CA THR A 327 -5.29 -43.80 -8.98
C THR A 327 -4.53 -45.12 -8.92
N VAL A 328 -3.27 -45.06 -9.34
CA VAL A 328 -2.31 -46.17 -9.26
C VAL A 328 -1.59 -46.14 -7.90
N GLY A 329 -1.49 -47.32 -7.29
CA GLY A 329 -0.72 -47.52 -6.06
C GLY A 329 -1.45 -47.13 -4.79
N MET A 330 -0.87 -47.54 -3.66
CA MET A 330 -1.28 -47.11 -2.33
C MET A 330 -0.30 -46.07 -1.80
N LEU A 331 -0.78 -45.09 -1.02
CA LEU A 331 0.12 -44.17 -0.32
C LEU A 331 1.07 -44.93 0.61
N VAL A 332 2.27 -44.37 0.82
CA VAL A 332 3.37 -44.98 1.61
C VAL A 332 2.90 -45.57 2.96
N PRO A 333 2.08 -44.88 3.79
CA PRO A 333 1.60 -45.46 5.04
C PRO A 333 0.75 -46.72 4.85
N GLY A 334 -0.09 -46.73 3.81
CA GLY A 334 -0.92 -47.88 3.46
C GLY A 334 -0.07 -49.04 2.92
N SER A 335 0.88 -48.77 2.03
CA SER A 335 1.77 -49.81 1.48
C SER A 335 2.67 -50.43 2.55
N MET A 336 3.18 -49.63 3.50
CA MET A 336 3.95 -50.14 4.64
C MET A 336 3.08 -51.00 5.55
N ARG A 337 1.84 -50.58 5.82
CA ARG A 337 0.92 -51.35 6.65
C ARG A 337 0.51 -52.65 5.99
N LEU A 338 0.23 -52.63 4.69
CA LEU A 338 -0.02 -53.81 3.87
C LEU A 338 1.14 -54.82 3.96
N ARG A 339 2.39 -54.36 3.74
CA ARG A 339 3.58 -55.22 3.90
C ARG A 339 3.64 -55.85 5.29
N SER A 340 3.42 -55.05 6.34
CA SER A 340 3.43 -55.55 7.72
C SER A 340 2.36 -56.63 7.98
N ILE A 341 1.15 -56.49 7.42
CA ILE A 341 0.10 -57.50 7.58
C ILE A 341 0.44 -58.75 6.77
N LEU A 342 0.89 -58.60 5.53
CA LEU A 342 1.30 -59.72 4.68
C LEU A 342 2.43 -60.54 5.31
N SER A 343 3.47 -59.88 5.84
CA SER A 343 4.57 -60.56 6.54
C SER A 343 4.09 -61.31 7.78
N ALA A 344 3.13 -60.76 8.53
CA ALA A 344 2.59 -61.40 9.72
C ALA A 344 1.75 -62.64 9.39
N GLN A 345 1.00 -62.62 8.28
CA GLN A 345 0.08 -63.69 7.89
C GLN A 345 0.75 -64.80 7.07
N LEU A 346 1.73 -64.46 6.22
CA LEU A 346 2.39 -65.43 5.33
C LEU A 346 3.66 -66.05 5.94
N GLY A 347 4.20 -65.45 7.01
CA GLY A 347 5.45 -65.91 7.64
C GLY A 347 6.72 -65.46 6.91
N VAL A 348 7.87 -65.71 7.54
CA VAL A 348 9.20 -65.23 7.09
C VAL A 348 9.64 -65.89 5.78
N ASP A 349 9.28 -67.15 5.58
CA ASP A 349 9.66 -67.93 4.38
C ASP A 349 9.00 -67.42 3.10
N ARG A 350 8.07 -66.47 3.20
CA ARG A 350 7.33 -65.87 2.09
C ARG A 350 7.72 -64.42 1.83
N ALA A 351 8.89 -63.97 2.30
CA ALA A 351 9.37 -62.59 2.13
C ALA A 351 9.35 -62.10 0.67
N ASP A 352 9.76 -62.94 -0.28
CA ASP A 352 9.76 -62.61 -1.71
C ASP A 352 8.33 -62.40 -2.25
N ALA A 353 7.37 -63.20 -1.78
CA ALA A 353 5.97 -63.04 -2.13
C ALA A 353 5.42 -61.71 -1.60
N VAL A 354 5.76 -61.34 -0.35
CA VAL A 354 5.36 -60.05 0.24
C VAL A 354 5.91 -58.87 -0.57
N ALA A 355 7.18 -58.92 -0.95
CA ALA A 355 7.81 -57.87 -1.77
C ALA A 355 7.12 -57.76 -3.13
N LYS A 356 6.93 -58.90 -3.82
CA LYS A 356 6.27 -58.95 -5.13
C LYS A 356 4.83 -58.42 -5.09
N ILE A 357 4.05 -58.78 -4.07
CA ILE A 357 2.68 -58.29 -3.89
C ILE A 357 2.68 -56.78 -3.68
N ALA A 358 3.57 -56.28 -2.83
CA ALA A 358 3.62 -54.85 -2.57
C ALA A 358 4.04 -54.04 -3.80
N ASP A 359 4.94 -54.56 -4.61
CA ASP A 359 5.36 -53.92 -5.86
C ASP A 359 4.23 -53.94 -6.90
N LEU A 360 3.48 -55.06 -7.01
CA LEU A 360 2.29 -55.16 -7.84
C LEU A 360 1.21 -54.16 -7.41
N VAL A 361 0.95 -54.03 -6.11
CA VAL A 361 -0.04 -53.08 -5.58
C VAL A 361 0.37 -51.65 -5.88
N ASN A 362 1.65 -51.31 -5.75
CA ASN A 362 2.15 -49.96 -6.05
C ASN A 362 2.03 -49.60 -7.55
N GLY A 363 2.03 -50.59 -8.45
CA GLY A 363 1.91 -50.39 -9.89
C GLY A 363 0.51 -50.60 -10.47
N THR A 364 -0.51 -50.86 -9.64
CA THR A 364 -1.87 -51.18 -10.11
C THR A 364 -2.92 -50.23 -9.56
N VAL A 365 -4.05 -50.14 -10.26
CA VAL A 365 -5.24 -49.44 -9.78
C VAL A 365 -5.89 -50.27 -8.68
N ILE A 366 -5.85 -49.75 -7.45
CA ILE A 366 -6.29 -50.45 -6.25
C ILE A 366 -7.80 -50.34 -5.97
N PHE A 367 -8.50 -49.43 -6.66
CA PHE A 367 -9.94 -49.24 -6.51
C PHE A 367 -10.68 -50.01 -7.62
N SER A 368 -11.56 -50.94 -7.24
CA SER A 368 -12.49 -51.60 -8.16
C SER A 368 -13.60 -50.63 -8.59
N ALA A 369 -14.33 -50.94 -9.68
CA ALA A 369 -15.49 -50.15 -10.09
C ALA A 369 -16.57 -50.05 -8.99
N ALA A 370 -16.71 -51.11 -8.18
CA ALA A 370 -17.60 -51.11 -7.03
C ALA A 370 -17.06 -50.23 -5.90
N ALA A 371 -15.76 -50.30 -5.57
CA ALA A 371 -15.14 -49.41 -4.60
C ALA A 371 -15.28 -47.93 -5.01
N THR A 372 -15.08 -47.60 -6.29
CA THR A 372 -15.25 -46.24 -6.81
C THR A 372 -16.70 -45.77 -6.72
N ALA A 373 -17.67 -46.66 -6.98
CA ALA A 373 -19.09 -46.33 -6.86
C ALA A 373 -19.48 -46.02 -5.40
N ILE A 374 -19.02 -46.83 -4.44
CA ILE A 374 -19.24 -46.60 -3.01
C ILE A 374 -18.57 -45.30 -2.57
N ALA A 375 -17.32 -45.05 -2.99
CA ALA A 375 -16.61 -43.81 -2.67
C ALA A 375 -17.34 -42.57 -3.21
N ALA A 376 -17.89 -42.65 -4.42
CA ALA A 376 -18.69 -41.57 -5.00
C ALA A 376 -20.02 -41.35 -4.26
N GLU A 377 -20.68 -42.41 -3.81
CA GLU A 377 -21.90 -42.29 -3.01
C GLU A 377 -21.62 -41.65 -1.65
N VAL A 378 -20.59 -42.12 -0.94
CA VAL A 378 -20.15 -41.52 0.33
C VAL A 378 -19.71 -40.07 0.12
N GLY A 379 -19.00 -39.78 -0.98
CA GLY A 379 -18.64 -38.43 -1.41
C GLY A 379 -19.85 -37.52 -1.54
N ARG A 380 -20.86 -37.94 -2.31
CA ARG A 380 -22.12 -37.19 -2.48
C ARG A 380 -22.81 -36.97 -1.14
N GLY A 381 -22.88 -38.01 -0.29
CA GLY A 381 -23.46 -37.91 1.04
C GLY A 381 -22.77 -36.85 1.90
N ALA A 382 -21.44 -36.90 2.00
CA ALA A 382 -20.67 -35.96 2.81
C ALA A 382 -20.78 -34.52 2.29
N PHE A 383 -20.64 -34.30 0.99
CA PHE A 383 -20.73 -32.95 0.42
C PHE A 383 -22.15 -32.37 0.50
N SER A 384 -23.19 -33.20 0.40
CA SER A 384 -24.59 -32.74 0.57
C SER A 384 -24.93 -32.26 1.97
N GLN A 385 -24.12 -32.62 2.98
CA GLN A 385 -24.30 -32.12 4.36
C GLN A 385 -23.80 -30.68 4.53
N PHE A 386 -23.01 -30.18 3.58
CA PHE A 386 -22.51 -28.82 3.59
C PHE A 386 -23.25 -27.99 2.55
N ASP A 387 -23.94 -26.95 3.01
CA ASP A 387 -24.49 -25.92 2.12
C ASP A 387 -23.34 -25.02 1.68
N PHE A 388 -22.66 -25.34 0.57
CA PHE A 388 -21.65 -24.46 -0.03
C PHE A 388 -22.25 -23.09 -0.38
N GLY A 389 -23.55 -23.04 -0.68
CA GLY A 389 -24.32 -21.80 -0.85
C GLY A 389 -24.49 -21.02 0.45
N MET A 390 -24.24 -21.59 1.64
CA MET A 390 -24.18 -20.83 2.89
C MET A 390 -23.01 -19.86 2.90
N LEU A 391 -21.92 -20.17 2.21
CA LEU A 391 -20.79 -19.26 2.08
C LEU A 391 -21.11 -18.10 1.14
N ASP A 392 -21.84 -18.34 0.06
CA ASP A 392 -22.37 -17.26 -0.79
C ASP A 392 -23.38 -16.39 -0.03
N LYS A 393 -24.23 -17.02 0.81
CA LYS A 393 -25.13 -16.30 1.71
C LYS A 393 -24.35 -15.49 2.75
N LEU A 394 -23.24 -16.02 3.29
CA LEU A 394 -22.38 -15.32 4.23
C LEU A 394 -21.69 -14.14 3.55
N ALA A 395 -21.10 -14.35 2.38
CA ALA A 395 -20.49 -13.30 1.58
C ALA A 395 -21.51 -12.21 1.23
N SER A 396 -22.73 -12.60 0.84
CA SER A 396 -23.84 -11.67 0.61
C SER A 396 -24.23 -10.90 1.87
N ARG A 397 -24.29 -11.56 3.03
CA ARG A 397 -24.56 -10.89 4.32
C ARG A 397 -23.45 -9.93 4.71
N LEU A 398 -22.19 -10.32 4.57
CA LEU A 398 -21.02 -9.48 4.83
C LEU A 398 -20.95 -8.29 3.86
N LYS A 399 -21.33 -8.49 2.60
CA LYS A 399 -21.46 -7.40 1.60
C LYS A 399 -22.47 -6.34 2.05
N ASN A 400 -23.56 -6.79 2.67
CA ASN A 400 -24.61 -5.93 3.19
C ASN A 400 -24.33 -5.44 4.62
N ASP A 401 -23.22 -5.84 5.24
CA ASP A 401 -22.85 -5.39 6.59
C ASP A 401 -22.33 -3.95 6.53
N GLN A 402 -23.11 -3.03 7.09
CA GLN A 402 -22.81 -1.60 7.08
C GLN A 402 -21.52 -1.26 7.84
N LYS A 403 -21.17 -2.01 8.89
CA LYS A 403 -19.97 -1.76 9.70
C LYS A 403 -18.73 -2.22 8.96
N LEU A 404 -18.75 -3.41 8.36
CA LEU A 404 -17.64 -3.91 7.54
C LEU A 404 -17.43 -3.01 6.32
N GLY A 405 -18.52 -2.63 5.63
CA GLY A 405 -18.45 -1.67 4.54
C GLY A 405 -17.85 -0.32 4.97
N ALA A 406 -18.23 0.18 6.15
CA ALA A 406 -17.67 1.42 6.69
C ALA A 406 -16.17 1.28 7.01
N ALA A 407 -15.74 0.20 7.66
CA ALA A 407 -14.34 -0.07 7.98
C ALA A 407 -13.47 -0.22 6.71
N CYS A 408 -13.98 -0.91 5.68
CA CYS A 408 -13.28 -1.02 4.40
C CYS A 408 -13.17 0.34 3.69
N ARG A 409 -14.20 1.19 3.76
CA ARG A 409 -14.15 2.56 3.22
C ARG A 409 -13.20 3.45 4.00
N GLU A 410 -13.16 3.35 5.33
CA GLU A 410 -12.23 4.08 6.19
C GLU A 410 -10.78 3.68 5.89
N HIS A 411 -10.50 2.38 5.75
CA HIS A 411 -9.17 1.91 5.38
C HIS A 411 -8.77 2.32 3.95
N ALA A 412 -9.71 2.31 3.01
CA ALA A 412 -9.48 2.84 1.67
C ALA A 412 -9.22 4.35 1.72
N ALA A 413 -9.87 5.08 2.63
CA ALA A 413 -9.65 6.50 2.82
C ALA A 413 -8.25 6.81 3.35
N ASP A 414 -7.76 6.04 4.31
CA ASP A 414 -6.41 6.16 4.86
C ASP A 414 -5.31 5.86 3.83
N GLN A 415 -5.61 5.06 2.79
CA GLN A 415 -4.70 4.82 1.67
C GLN A 415 -4.86 5.82 0.50
N GLY A 416 -5.65 6.87 0.67
CA GLY A 416 -5.89 7.89 -0.35
C GLY A 416 -6.89 7.49 -1.45
N PHE A 417 -7.68 6.42 -1.24
CA PHE A 417 -8.70 5.94 -2.17
C PHE A 417 -10.13 6.40 -1.81
N SER A 418 -10.31 7.17 -0.73
CA SER A 418 -11.62 7.58 -0.17
C SER A 418 -12.63 8.05 -1.22
N SER A 419 -12.19 8.90 -2.16
CA SER A 419 -13.08 9.53 -3.13
C SER A 419 -13.33 8.71 -4.41
N LEU A 420 -12.80 7.48 -4.52
CA LEU A 420 -13.09 6.54 -5.63
C LEU A 420 -14.25 5.59 -5.32
N LEU A 421 -14.67 5.48 -4.05
CA LEU A 421 -15.65 4.48 -3.59
C LEU A 421 -16.94 5.12 -3.04
N ALA A 422 -17.10 6.44 -3.17
CA ALA A 422 -18.21 7.20 -2.61
C ALA A 422 -19.31 7.56 -3.62
N ASP A 423 -19.07 7.34 -4.92
CA ASP A 423 -20.05 7.35 -6.01
C ASP A 423 -20.20 5.89 -6.50
#